data_AF-A0A2A4FNA0-F1
#
_entry.id   AF-A0A2A4FNA0-F1
#
_cell.length_a   1.000
_cell.length_b   1.000
_cell.length_c   1.000
_cell.angle_alpha   90.00
_cell.angle_beta   90.00
_cell.angle_gamma   90.00
#
_symmetry.space_group_name_H-M   'P 1'
#
loop_
_entity.id
_entity.type
_entity.pdbx_description
1 polymer ?
#
loop_
_entity_poly.entity_id
_entity_poly.type
_entity_poly.pdbx_seq_one_letter_code
_entity_poly.pdbx_strand_id
1 'polypeptide(L)'
;METRPLQSVGLGGDGDEIEAIHGVEETFGVKLDRSEASSWRTAGDVFAALQNTLPPAEQQNPALWMRFAVAICGITGADPRRIEPASPLLSEDSAWQKLRSIPSAAWIASLAALMILVAAALIRG
;
A
#
# COMPACT_ATOMS: atom_id res chain seq x y z
N MET A 1 -14.35 -19.81 -19.23
CA MET A 1 -13.30 -19.79 -18.20
C MET A 1 -13.58 -18.60 -17.31
N GLU A 2 -14.11 -18.81 -16.11
CA GLU A 2 -14.24 -17.74 -15.12
C GLU A 2 -12.84 -17.40 -14.62
N THR A 3 -12.32 -16.25 -15.01
CA THR A 3 -11.16 -15.63 -14.37
C THR A 3 -11.62 -15.14 -13.00
N ARG A 4 -11.35 -15.92 -11.94
CA ARG A 4 -11.55 -15.41 -10.58
C ARG A 4 -10.64 -14.20 -10.38
N PRO A 5 -11.15 -13.09 -9.83
CA PRO A 5 -10.30 -11.95 -9.51
C PRO A 5 -9.21 -12.40 -8.53
N LEU A 6 -7.97 -12.01 -8.81
CA LEU A 6 -6.84 -12.29 -7.93
C LEU A 6 -7.08 -11.62 -6.57
N GLN A 7 -6.69 -12.30 -5.50
CA GLN A 7 -6.81 -11.73 -4.17
C GLN A 7 -5.84 -10.55 -4.05
N SER A 8 -6.38 -9.38 -3.73
CA SER A 8 -5.61 -8.20 -3.37
C SER A 8 -4.86 -8.42 -2.06
N VAL A 9 -3.69 -7.79 -1.93
CA VAL A 9 -2.94 -7.72 -0.68
C VAL A 9 -3.68 -6.90 0.38
N GLY A 10 -4.58 -5.99 -0.02
CA GLY A 10 -5.45 -5.28 0.90
C GLY A 10 -5.09 -3.81 1.15
N LEU A 11 -4.01 -3.32 0.53
CA LEU A 11 -3.45 -1.99 0.80
C LEU A 11 -4.42 -0.90 0.31
N GLY A 12 -4.96 -0.13 1.25
CA GLY A 12 -6.26 0.50 1.04
C GLY A 12 -6.26 2.03 1.07
N GLY A 13 -5.42 2.66 1.89
CA GLY A 13 -5.33 4.10 2.06
C GLY A 13 -5.56 4.58 3.49
N ASP A 14 -5.74 3.69 4.47
CA ASP A 14 -5.85 4.04 5.90
C ASP A 14 -4.49 4.17 6.60
N GLY A 15 -3.37 4.00 5.87
CA GLY A 15 -2.00 4.12 6.38
C GLY A 15 -1.32 2.78 6.67
N ASP A 16 -2.02 1.67 6.45
CA ASP A 16 -1.50 0.30 6.61
C ASP A 16 -0.40 -0.05 5.60
N GLU A 17 -0.25 0.71 4.52
CA GLU A 17 0.74 0.46 3.47
C GLU A 17 2.17 0.70 3.90
N ILE A 18 2.38 1.74 4.71
CA ILE A 18 3.69 2.05 5.27
C ILE A 18 4.07 0.97 6.28
N GLU A 19 3.10 0.52 7.07
CA GLU A 19 3.30 -0.50 8.11
C GLU A 19 3.55 -1.89 7.49
N ALA A 20 2.84 -2.26 6.42
CA ALA A 20 3.07 -3.52 5.70
C ALA A 20 4.48 -3.59 5.08
N ILE A 21 4.92 -2.50 4.42
CA ILE A 21 6.28 -2.42 3.88
C ILE A 21 7.32 -2.42 5.01
N HIS A 22 7.03 -1.75 6.13
CA HIS A 22 7.91 -1.77 7.29
C HIS A 22 8.02 -3.18 7.91
N GLY A 23 6.92 -3.93 7.98
CA GLY A 23 6.90 -5.31 8.45
C GLY A 23 7.74 -6.24 7.56
N VAL A 24 7.76 -6.01 6.24
CA VAL A 24 8.68 -6.70 5.32
C VAL A 24 10.14 -6.33 5.64
N GLU A 25 10.45 -5.05 5.77
CA GLU A 25 11.81 -4.59 6.12
C GLU A 25 12.33 -5.20 7.43
N GLU A 26 11.51 -5.21 8.48
CA GLU A 26 11.87 -5.81 9.77
C GLU A 26 12.04 -7.33 9.67
N THR A 27 11.15 -8.02 8.98
CA THR A 27 11.20 -9.49 8.82
C THR A 27 12.47 -9.95 8.12
N PHE A 28 12.95 -9.16 7.17
CA PHE A 28 14.12 -9.49 6.36
C PHE A 28 15.39 -8.77 6.80
N GLY A 29 15.31 -7.85 7.77
CA GLY A 29 16.43 -7.08 8.27
C GLY A 29 17.05 -6.17 7.21
N VAL A 30 16.25 -5.66 6.27
CA VAL A 30 16.69 -4.84 5.13
C VAL A 30 15.95 -3.51 5.08
N LYS A 31 16.46 -2.57 4.28
CA LYS A 31 15.71 -1.39 3.84
C LYS A 31 15.50 -1.48 2.34
N LEU A 32 14.23 -1.54 1.92
CA LEU A 32 13.90 -1.63 0.51
C LEU A 32 14.26 -0.30 -0.16
N ASP A 33 14.83 -0.40 -1.36
CA ASP A 33 14.92 0.77 -2.23
C ASP A 33 13.51 1.17 -2.69
N ARG A 34 13.09 2.36 -2.27
CA ARG A 34 11.77 2.93 -2.55
C ARG A 34 11.80 3.94 -3.70
N SER A 35 12.92 4.10 -4.40
CA SER A 35 13.05 5.01 -5.55
C SER A 35 11.94 4.79 -6.58
N GLU A 36 11.61 3.52 -6.83
CA GLU A 36 10.56 3.09 -7.75
C GLU A 36 9.22 2.75 -7.08
N ALA A 37 9.04 3.05 -5.79
CA ALA A 37 7.82 2.67 -5.06
C ALA A 37 6.53 3.23 -5.69
N SER A 38 6.62 4.36 -6.39
CA SER A 38 5.49 4.95 -7.13
C SER A 38 4.99 4.10 -8.30
N SER A 39 5.83 3.20 -8.83
CA SER A 39 5.49 2.29 -9.93
C SER A 39 4.96 0.93 -9.46
N TRP A 40 5.08 0.60 -8.17
CA TRP A 40 4.60 -0.67 -7.63
C TRP A 40 3.07 -0.78 -7.72
N ARG A 41 2.58 -1.89 -8.27
CA ARG A 41 1.16 -2.19 -8.45
C ARG A 41 0.78 -3.55 -7.89
N THR A 42 1.73 -4.46 -7.80
CA THR A 42 1.52 -5.86 -7.44
C THR A 42 2.43 -6.30 -6.31
N ALA A 43 2.07 -7.40 -5.64
CA ALA A 43 2.93 -8.06 -4.65
C ALA A 43 4.30 -8.43 -5.25
N GLY A 44 4.33 -8.80 -6.54
CA GLY A 44 5.54 -9.11 -7.28
C GLY A 44 6.51 -7.93 -7.42
N ASP A 45 6.00 -6.70 -7.57
CA ASP A 45 6.86 -5.51 -7.69
C ASP A 45 7.63 -5.24 -6.39
N VAL A 46 6.94 -5.38 -5.25
CA VAL A 46 7.55 -5.26 -3.92
C VAL A 46 8.52 -6.42 -3.66
N PHE A 47 8.14 -7.63 -4.08
CA PHE A 47 9.00 -8.81 -3.95
C PHE A 47 10.29 -8.68 -4.76
N ALA A 48 10.23 -8.12 -5.98
CA ALA A 48 11.41 -7.86 -6.79
C ALA A 48 12.35 -6.84 -6.11
N ALA A 49 11.79 -5.78 -5.52
CA ALA A 49 12.56 -4.82 -4.74
C ALA A 49 13.25 -5.48 -3.52
N LEU A 50 12.56 -6.41 -2.85
CA LEU A 50 13.14 -7.21 -1.77
C LEU A 50 14.28 -8.10 -2.27
N GLN A 51 14.09 -8.83 -3.38
CA GLN A 51 15.13 -9.68 -3.95
C GLN A 51 16.39 -8.91 -4.32
N ASN A 52 16.25 -7.71 -4.90
CA ASN A 52 17.38 -6.85 -5.25
C ASN A 52 18.17 -6.36 -4.02
N THR A 53 17.55 -6.36 -2.85
CA THR A 53 18.17 -5.92 -1.60
C THR A 53 18.79 -7.08 -0.81
N LEU A 54 18.30 -8.31 -1.02
CA LEU A 54 18.73 -9.49 -0.28
C LEU A 54 20.09 -10.03 -0.76
N PRO A 55 20.90 -10.62 0.14
CA PRO A 55 22.09 -11.37 -0.26
C PRO A 55 21.74 -12.54 -1.19
N PRO A 56 22.62 -12.94 -2.13
CA PRO A 56 22.35 -14.03 -3.07
C PRO A 56 21.92 -15.35 -2.42
N ALA A 57 22.42 -15.64 -1.21
CA ALA A 57 22.05 -16.84 -0.45
C ALA A 57 20.56 -16.85 -0.04
N GLU A 58 20.00 -15.69 0.32
CA GLU A 58 18.57 -15.57 0.67
C GLU A 58 17.68 -15.59 -0.57
N GLN A 59 18.16 -15.05 -1.72
CA GLN A 59 17.40 -15.07 -2.98
C GLN A 59 17.11 -16.51 -3.48
N GLN A 60 18.00 -17.46 -3.17
CA GLN A 60 17.84 -18.87 -3.51
C GLN A 60 16.99 -19.65 -2.52
N ASN A 61 16.51 -19.02 -1.44
CA ASN A 61 15.68 -19.69 -0.45
C ASN A 61 14.28 -19.99 -1.03
N PRO A 62 13.88 -21.26 -1.16
CA PRO A 62 12.58 -21.61 -1.75
C PRO A 62 11.39 -21.13 -0.89
N ALA A 63 11.61 -20.83 0.39
CA ALA A 63 10.60 -20.27 1.28
C ALA A 63 10.51 -18.74 1.23
N LEU A 64 11.37 -18.06 0.45
CA LEU A 64 11.46 -16.61 0.40
C LEU A 64 10.11 -15.96 0.07
N TRP A 65 9.43 -16.45 -0.97
CA TRP A 65 8.10 -15.96 -1.35
C TRP A 65 7.08 -16.09 -0.20
N MET A 66 7.02 -17.26 0.44
CA MET A 66 6.06 -17.48 1.53
C MET A 66 6.35 -16.59 2.75
N ARG A 67 7.63 -16.41 3.09
CA ARG A 67 8.03 -15.49 4.17
C ARG A 67 7.64 -14.04 3.84
N PHE A 68 7.85 -13.62 2.59
CA PHE A 68 7.42 -12.31 2.12
C PHE A 68 5.90 -12.16 2.18
N ALA A 69 5.15 -13.13 1.66
CA ALA A 69 3.69 -13.11 1.66
C ALA A 69 3.14 -13.00 3.09
N VAL A 70 3.70 -13.77 4.03
CA VAL A 70 3.32 -13.68 5.46
C VAL A 70 3.62 -12.30 6.03
N ALA A 71 4.79 -11.73 5.74
CA ALA A 71 5.17 -10.40 6.25
C ALA A 71 4.25 -9.30 5.70
N ILE A 72 4.01 -9.27 4.39
CA ILE A 72 3.21 -8.22 3.75
C ILE A 72 1.71 -8.34 4.07
N CYS A 73 1.21 -9.56 4.28
CA CYS A 73 -0.20 -9.80 4.65
C CYS A 73 -0.46 -9.71 6.15
N GLY A 74 0.59 -9.74 6.99
CA GLY A 74 0.46 -9.74 8.44
C GLY A 74 -0.27 -8.51 8.99
N ILE A 75 -0.18 -7.39 8.27
CA ILE A 75 -0.84 -6.12 8.63
C ILE A 75 -2.25 -6.03 8.01
N THR A 76 -2.42 -6.44 6.75
CA THR A 76 -3.68 -6.28 6.02
C THR A 76 -4.72 -7.34 6.34
N GLY A 77 -4.32 -8.44 7.00
CA GLY A 77 -5.16 -9.60 7.28
C GLY A 77 -5.49 -10.44 6.04
N ALA A 78 -4.86 -10.16 4.89
CA ALA A 78 -4.97 -11.02 3.71
C ALA A 78 -4.41 -12.42 3.98
N ASP A 79 -4.89 -13.44 3.27
CA ASP A 79 -4.35 -14.79 3.40
C ASP A 79 -3.08 -14.92 2.55
N PRO A 80 -1.89 -15.07 3.15
CA PRO A 80 -0.62 -15.12 2.43
C PRO A 80 -0.53 -16.31 1.47
N ARG A 81 -1.34 -17.36 1.65
CA ARG A 81 -1.37 -18.52 0.75
C ARG A 81 -2.15 -18.27 -0.54
N ARG A 82 -2.90 -17.17 -0.58
CA ARG A 82 -3.76 -16.78 -1.71
C ARG A 82 -3.21 -15.58 -2.48
N ILE A 83 -2.07 -15.04 -2.04
CA ILE A 83 -1.35 -13.99 -2.74
C ILE A 83 -0.40 -14.62 -3.76
N GLU A 84 -0.49 -14.10 -4.98
CA GLU A 84 0.36 -14.45 -6.11
C GLU A 84 1.22 -13.24 -6.51
N PRO A 85 2.30 -13.39 -7.30
CA PRO A 85 3.08 -12.25 -7.77
C PRO A 85 2.25 -11.19 -8.51
N ALA A 86 1.22 -11.62 -9.23
CA ALA A 86 0.30 -10.74 -9.94
C ALA A 86 -0.81 -10.14 -9.05
N SER A 87 -0.91 -10.55 -7.78
CA SER A 87 -1.91 -10.02 -6.85
C SER A 87 -1.75 -8.50 -6.74
N PRO A 88 -2.83 -7.73 -6.95
CA PRO A 88 -2.76 -6.28 -6.82
C PRO A 88 -2.47 -5.91 -5.38
N LEU A 89 -1.67 -4.86 -5.18
CA LEU A 89 -1.44 -4.30 -3.85
C LEU A 89 -2.74 -3.70 -3.31
N LEU A 90 -3.46 -2.97 -4.17
CA LEU A 90 -4.68 -2.26 -3.82
C LEU A 90 -5.93 -3.11 -4.01
N SER A 91 -6.86 -3.05 -3.06
CA SER A 91 -8.20 -3.62 -3.23
C SER A 91 -9.07 -2.71 -4.10
N GLU A 92 -9.78 -3.27 -5.09
CA GLU A 92 -10.69 -2.52 -5.97
C GLU A 92 -11.84 -1.81 -5.21
N ASP A 93 -12.14 -2.25 -3.98
CA ASP A 93 -13.13 -1.62 -3.10
C ASP A 93 -12.61 -0.42 -2.28
N SER A 94 -11.36 0.02 -2.48
CA SER A 94 -10.85 1.13 -1.68
C SER A 94 -11.60 2.43 -2.01
N ALA A 95 -12.37 2.92 -1.02
CA ALA A 95 -13.02 4.23 -1.05
C ALA A 95 -12.04 5.38 -1.41
N TRP A 96 -10.74 5.13 -1.30
CA TRP A 96 -9.62 5.98 -1.68
C TRP A 96 -9.42 6.14 -3.19
N GLN A 97 -9.78 5.15 -4.03
CA GLN A 97 -9.87 5.33 -5.48
C GLN A 97 -10.98 6.34 -5.84
N LYS A 98 -12.13 6.27 -5.15
CA LYS A 98 -13.21 7.27 -5.27
C LYS A 98 -12.84 8.63 -4.68
N LEU A 99 -11.95 8.69 -3.69
CA LEU A 99 -11.47 9.95 -3.12
C LEU A 99 -10.41 10.63 -4.00
N ARG A 100 -9.55 9.85 -4.68
CA ARG A 100 -8.54 10.36 -5.64
C ARG A 100 -9.13 10.89 -6.95
N SER A 101 -10.33 10.43 -7.33
CA SER A 101 -11.04 10.99 -8.49
C SER A 101 -11.71 12.34 -8.19
N ILE A 102 -11.75 12.78 -6.93
CA ILE A 102 -12.17 14.13 -6.59
C ILE A 102 -11.06 15.10 -7.00
N PRO A 103 -11.31 16.05 -7.91
CA PRO A 103 -10.30 17.01 -8.32
C PRO A 103 -9.82 17.82 -7.11
N SER A 104 -8.50 18.01 -7.00
CA SER A 104 -7.82 18.71 -5.89
C SER A 104 -8.41 20.10 -5.55
N ALA A 105 -9.05 20.76 -6.52
CA ALA A 105 -9.76 22.02 -6.32
C ALA A 105 -10.95 21.94 -5.33
N ALA A 106 -11.62 20.80 -5.23
CA ALA A 106 -12.83 20.65 -4.40
C ALA A 106 -12.52 20.69 -2.88
N TRP A 107 -11.37 20.17 -2.47
CA TRP A 107 -10.93 20.18 -1.07
C TRP A 107 -10.40 21.56 -0.63
N ILE A 108 -9.69 22.26 -1.53
CA ILE A 108 -9.16 23.60 -1.27
C ILE A 108 -10.31 24.60 -1.07
N ALA A 109 -11.36 24.52 -1.89
CA ALA A 109 -12.54 25.38 -1.74
C ALA A 109 -13.27 25.16 -0.40
N SER A 110 -13.40 23.90 0.04
CA SER A 110 -14.04 23.54 1.31
C SER A 110 -13.26 24.05 2.53
N LEU A 111 -11.92 23.90 2.52
CA LEU A 111 -11.07 24.41 3.60
C LEU A 111 -11.04 25.94 3.66
N ALA A 112 -11.02 26.62 2.50
CA ALA A 112 -11.08 28.07 2.44
C ALA A 112 -12.42 28.62 2.97
N ALA A 113 -13.54 28.00 2.60
CA ALA A 113 -14.86 28.39 3.10
C ALA A 113 -14.99 28.23 4.63
N LEU A 114 -14.45 27.14 5.18
CA LEU A 114 -14.46 26.90 6.62
C LEU A 114 -13.62 27.95 7.38
N MET A 115 -12.43 28.28 6.86
CA MET A 115 -11.56 29.32 7.43
C MET A 115 -12.23 30.70 7.42
N ILE A 116 -12.93 31.04 6.35
CA ILE A 116 -13.67 32.32 6.24
C ILE A 116 -14.79 32.39 7.28
N LEU A 117 -15.53 31.30 7.49
CA LEU A 117 -16.61 31.26 8.48
C LEU A 117 -16.07 31.39 9.92
N VAL A 118 -14.96 30.73 10.24
CA VAL A 118 -14.31 30.83 11.56
C VAL A 118 -13.79 32.25 11.80
N ALA A 119 -13.11 32.86 10.82
CA ALA A 119 -12.64 34.23 10.92
C ALA A 119 -13.80 35.22 11.10
N ALA A 120 -14.89 35.05 10.35
CA ALA A 120 -16.07 35.91 10.47
C ALA A 120 -16.78 35.80 11.84
N ALA A 121 -16.75 34.62 12.47
CA ALA A 121 -17.28 34.41 13.81
C ALA A 121 -16.40 35.06 14.90
N LEU A 122 -15.08 34.96 14.77
CA LEU A 122 -14.11 35.56 15.71
C LEU A 122 -14.08 37.10 15.65
N ILE A 123 -14.39 37.70 14.50
CA ILE A 123 -14.46 39.17 14.34
C ILE A 123 -15.78 39.74 14.89
N ARG A 124 -16.82 38.90 15.06
CA ARG A 124 -18.16 39.31 15.50
C ARG A 124 -18.46 39.06 16.98
N GLY A 125 -17.59 38.38 17.72
CA GLY A 125 -17.72 38.12 19.17
C GLY A 125 -16.82 39.04 19.96
#